data_AF-A0A498DLM4-F1
#
_entry.id   AF-A0A498DLM4-F1
#
_cell.length_a   1.000
_cell.length_b   1.000
_cell.length_c   1.000
_cell.angle_alpha   90.00
_cell.angle_beta   90.00
_cell.angle_gamma   90.00
#
_symmetry.space_group_name_H-M   'P 1'
#
loop_
_entity.id
_entity.type
_entity.pdbx_description
1 polymer ?
#
loop_
_entity_poly.entity_id
_entity_poly.type
_entity_poly.pdbx_seq_one_letter_code
_entity_poly.pdbx_strand_id
1 'polypeptide(L)'
;MSTTRKSIYKGDSLNLTMPDYDKPSGQAVPYGTDVKNVYFDGYPQIEKEKMSQPIYDVKIEKNVKVPMRDGQEIVVDIYRPDIEEDKEFPVLLSWGLWGKDAQQAVAWNADKLQSYYNSPFWDGVMEAGHSEYLVARGYIHVIADPKGIGNSDGTMPDFESVHNPDDIHDTIEWIADQSWSNGKVGMLGPSSYSVSQASIAENDPPESLIAIHPDEQIYFNGPHFHGMFDTLPYHIESGRHGNDSTFPRPNRPYEVKSPKMFDLPKEELNQRLQEALDHPDIKYNSKWYSFLKYPYKDPSTFDRLLNSFHPESVESKAHRINIPIYLGTSWGNRLYIWGAFHVLDKASTPQEQKKMIMYPPGFPPRPNVLYHDEIVRWYDYWLKGIDNGIMDEPPIKMFVMGINKWRFENEWPLRRTEYTKFYLHPEGKLSTEEVEGSPEPDTLTQPAPYEDPTVYCLRYLTPPMEQDSEVTGPVAIHFEASIDTDDTNWMIDLVDVDPDGNRQLLSQGYLKAQFRALDEENSKPWQPIHPRQEPEPVTPGEVTEYSIEMMPTANVFKKGHSIEVIIRNQDDVLSRLGTWGYYMLPFMKTVTHKIHFGNSHILLPIIPKEK
;
A
#
# COMPACT_ATOMS: atom_id res chain seq x y z
N MET A 1 26.48 -32.03 -15.63
CA MET A 1 26.16 -32.30 -14.22
C MET A 1 25.34 -31.11 -13.75
N SER A 2 24.03 -31.28 -13.55
CA SER A 2 23.17 -30.21 -13.03
C SER A 2 23.57 -29.96 -11.57
N THR A 3 24.31 -28.88 -11.34
CA THR A 3 24.51 -28.35 -9.98
C THR A 3 23.20 -27.69 -9.59
N THR A 4 22.41 -28.36 -8.74
CA THR A 4 21.14 -27.82 -8.25
C THR A 4 21.43 -26.54 -7.46
N ARG A 5 21.29 -25.39 -8.12
CA ARG A 5 21.58 -24.06 -7.58
C ARG A 5 20.40 -23.59 -6.72
N LYS A 6 20.11 -24.34 -5.65
CA LYS A 6 19.05 -23.99 -4.71
C LYS A 6 19.64 -23.23 -3.53
N SER A 7 19.14 -22.02 -3.31
CA SER A 7 19.36 -21.28 -2.06
C SER A 7 18.18 -21.50 -1.12
N ILE A 8 18.38 -21.25 0.16
CA ILE A 8 17.29 -21.17 1.14
C ILE A 8 16.97 -19.69 1.31
N TYR A 9 15.71 -19.33 1.07
CA TYR A 9 15.18 -18.01 1.35
C TYR A 9 14.92 -17.88 2.85
N LYS A 10 15.33 -16.75 3.42
CA LYS A 10 15.04 -16.37 4.80
C LYS A 10 14.50 -14.96 4.80
N GLY A 11 13.23 -14.79 5.20
CA GLY A 11 12.57 -13.48 5.21
C GLY A 11 13.33 -12.46 6.06
N ASP A 12 13.78 -12.89 7.25
CA ASP A 12 14.55 -12.07 8.18
C ASP A 12 15.93 -11.60 7.65
N SER A 13 16.37 -12.11 6.49
CA SER A 13 17.65 -11.70 5.87
C SER A 13 17.53 -10.55 4.88
N LEU A 14 16.31 -10.12 4.56
CA LEU A 14 16.04 -8.96 3.70
C LEU A 14 15.65 -7.79 4.57
N ASN A 15 16.44 -6.73 4.55
CA ASN A 15 16.09 -5.51 5.24
C ASN A 15 15.13 -4.68 4.38
N LEU A 16 14.09 -4.13 5.00
CA LEU A 16 13.19 -3.11 4.44
C LEU A 16 13.41 -1.75 5.10
N THR A 17 14.31 -1.68 6.07
CA THR A 17 14.62 -0.46 6.81
C THR A 17 15.97 0.10 6.39
N MET A 18 16.11 1.41 6.54
CA MET A 18 17.38 2.08 6.36
C MET A 18 18.02 2.32 7.73
N PRO A 19 18.99 1.49 8.17
CA PRO A 19 19.76 1.82 9.35
C PRO A 19 20.42 3.19 9.16
N ASP A 20 20.35 4.04 10.19
CA ASP A 20 20.95 5.38 10.27
C ASP A 20 20.21 6.54 9.55
N TYR A 21 18.99 6.34 9.05
CA TYR A 21 18.14 7.45 8.60
C TYR A 21 17.13 7.86 9.70
N ASP A 22 17.62 8.59 10.70
CA ASP A 22 16.81 9.13 11.82
C ASP A 22 16.43 10.60 11.61
N LYS A 23 15.83 10.95 10.46
CA LYS A 23 15.42 12.34 10.17
C LYS A 23 14.03 12.45 9.56
N PRO A 24 13.00 12.91 10.30
CA PRO A 24 11.78 13.41 9.70
C PRO A 24 11.85 14.94 9.51
N SER A 25 11.21 15.41 8.43
CA SER A 25 11.14 16.78 7.91
C SER A 25 12.35 17.29 7.10
N GLY A 26 12.05 17.82 5.91
CA GLY A 26 13.01 18.59 5.12
C GLY A 26 13.18 19.99 5.71
N GLN A 27 14.31 20.63 5.47
CA GLN A 27 14.62 21.96 5.99
C GLN A 27 13.96 23.06 5.13
N ALA A 28 13.07 23.90 5.65
CA ALA A 28 12.47 24.98 4.84
C ALA A 28 13.53 25.96 4.26
N VAL A 29 13.33 26.43 3.01
CA VAL A 29 14.11 27.49 2.37
C VAL A 29 13.22 28.66 1.93
N PRO A 30 13.67 29.92 2.09
CA PRO A 30 12.90 31.07 1.66
C PRO A 30 12.64 31.08 0.15
N TYR A 31 11.42 31.47 -0.25
CA TYR A 31 11.04 31.66 -1.64
C TYR A 31 11.97 32.66 -2.36
N GLY A 32 12.29 32.36 -3.61
CA GLY A 32 13.19 33.19 -4.42
C GLY A 32 14.69 33.02 -4.12
N THR A 33 15.07 32.14 -3.19
CA THR A 33 16.47 31.72 -3.01
C THR A 33 16.96 31.09 -4.32
N ASP A 34 18.14 31.50 -4.82
CA ASP A 34 18.78 30.84 -5.95
C ASP A 34 19.22 29.44 -5.54
N VAL A 35 18.35 28.46 -5.81
CA VAL A 35 18.59 27.05 -5.51
C VAL A 35 19.49 26.37 -6.54
N LYS A 36 20.02 27.10 -7.55
CA LYS A 36 21.04 26.54 -8.44
C LYS A 36 22.26 26.17 -7.61
N ASN A 37 22.50 24.87 -7.49
CA ASN A 37 23.56 24.23 -6.70
C ASN A 37 23.30 24.15 -5.17
N VAL A 38 22.08 24.39 -4.71
CA VAL A 38 21.64 23.99 -3.35
C VAL A 38 21.24 22.51 -3.40
N TYR A 39 22.23 21.64 -3.61
CA TYR A 39 22.10 20.21 -3.33
C TYR A 39 22.74 19.96 -1.98
N PHE A 40 21.96 19.98 -0.90
CA PHE A 40 22.48 19.57 0.41
C PHE A 40 21.55 18.54 1.06
N ASP A 41 22.18 17.55 1.69
CA ASP A 41 21.63 16.42 2.44
C ASP A 41 20.30 16.69 3.16
N GLY A 42 19.17 16.46 2.48
CA GLY A 42 17.84 16.45 3.10
C GLY A 42 16.81 17.47 2.60
N TYR A 43 16.91 17.90 1.34
CA TYR A 43 15.94 18.63 0.49
C TYR A 43 14.99 19.64 1.15
N PRO A 44 15.02 20.91 0.71
CA PRO A 44 14.23 21.94 1.37
C PRO A 44 12.82 22.14 0.82
N GLN A 45 11.85 22.38 1.70
CA GLN A 45 10.52 22.86 1.33
C GLN A 45 10.58 24.36 1.01
N ILE A 46 9.92 24.82 -0.06
CA ILE A 46 9.78 26.25 -0.35
C ILE A 46 8.89 26.89 0.71
N GLU A 47 9.36 27.97 1.33
CA GLU A 47 8.57 28.81 2.26
C GLU A 47 8.44 30.21 1.68
N LYS A 48 7.23 30.55 1.22
CA LYS A 48 6.91 31.87 0.65
C LYS A 48 6.24 32.77 1.67
N GLU A 49 5.12 32.33 2.22
CA GLU A 49 4.52 32.87 3.43
C GLU A 49 4.70 31.92 4.60
N LYS A 50 4.71 32.48 5.82
CA LYS A 50 4.76 31.66 7.03
C LYS A 50 3.48 30.84 7.13
N MET A 51 3.64 29.55 7.42
CA MET A 51 2.52 28.68 7.77
C MET A 51 1.76 29.19 8.99
N SER A 52 0.55 28.67 9.18
CA SER A 52 -0.23 28.87 10.38
C SER A 52 0.55 28.50 11.65
N GLN A 53 0.48 29.38 12.65
CA GLN A 53 1.27 29.27 13.87
C GLN A 53 0.46 28.63 15.00
N PRO A 54 1.09 27.82 15.88
CA PRO A 54 0.41 27.16 16.99
C PRO A 54 0.11 28.14 18.13
N ILE A 55 -0.99 28.89 18.03
CA ILE A 55 -1.36 29.95 18.97
C ILE A 55 -2.67 29.69 19.73
N TYR A 56 -3.38 28.62 19.41
CA TYR A 56 -4.65 28.26 20.04
C TYR A 56 -4.50 27.11 21.02
N ASP A 57 -5.20 27.21 22.15
CA ASP A 57 -5.46 26.06 23.03
C ASP A 57 -6.60 25.21 22.46
N VAL A 58 -6.74 23.97 22.96
CA VAL A 58 -7.68 22.97 22.43
C VAL A 58 -8.85 22.77 23.37
N LYS A 59 -10.06 22.91 22.83
CA LYS A 59 -11.31 22.46 23.44
C LYS A 59 -11.80 21.18 22.76
N ILE A 60 -12.27 20.24 23.55
CA ILE A 60 -12.73 18.93 23.08
C ILE A 60 -14.21 18.74 23.41
N GLU A 61 -15.00 18.38 22.40
CA GLU A 61 -16.40 17.97 22.54
C GLU A 61 -16.51 16.50 22.12
N LYS A 62 -16.95 15.66 23.06
CA LYS A 62 -16.95 14.20 22.88
C LYS A 62 -18.35 13.68 22.58
N ASN A 63 -18.41 12.64 21.75
CA ASN A 63 -19.63 11.90 21.42
C ASN A 63 -20.77 12.78 20.88
N VAL A 64 -20.43 13.73 20.02
CA VAL A 64 -21.42 14.56 19.32
C VAL A 64 -22.12 13.71 18.27
N LYS A 65 -23.45 13.77 18.25
CA LYS A 65 -24.28 12.98 17.34
C LYS A 65 -24.54 13.75 16.06
N VAL A 66 -24.28 13.10 14.93
CA VAL A 66 -24.51 13.62 13.58
C VAL A 66 -25.67 12.83 12.96
N PRO A 67 -26.81 13.48 12.66
CA PRO A 67 -27.95 12.80 12.05
C PRO A 67 -27.69 12.52 10.57
N MET A 68 -27.85 11.26 10.16
CA MET A 68 -27.69 10.82 8.77
C MET A 68 -29.02 10.87 8.00
N ARG A 69 -28.96 10.88 6.66
CA ARG A 69 -30.14 10.89 5.79
C ARG A 69 -31.09 9.69 5.97
N ASP A 70 -30.57 8.56 6.47
CA ASP A 70 -31.33 7.35 6.73
C ASP A 70 -31.92 7.29 8.15
N GLY A 71 -31.74 8.35 8.95
CA GLY A 71 -32.25 8.48 10.32
C GLY A 71 -31.39 7.79 11.38
N GLN A 72 -30.27 7.15 10.99
CA GLN A 72 -29.26 6.67 11.92
C GLN A 72 -28.35 7.81 12.40
N GLU A 73 -27.63 7.58 13.49
CA GLU A 73 -26.67 8.54 14.03
C GLU A 73 -25.23 8.04 13.90
N ILE A 74 -24.35 8.94 13.46
CA ILE A 74 -22.90 8.79 13.58
C ILE A 74 -22.41 9.61 14.76
N VAL A 75 -21.43 9.10 15.48
CA VAL A 75 -20.86 9.74 16.66
C VAL A 75 -19.45 10.24 16.33
N VAL A 76 -19.20 11.51 16.62
CA VAL A 76 -17.91 12.16 16.37
C VAL A 76 -17.33 12.79 17.64
N ASP A 77 -16.02 12.95 17.65
CA ASP A 77 -15.32 13.84 18.58
C ASP A 77 -14.80 15.06 17.82
N ILE A 78 -14.98 16.25 18.42
CA ILE A 78 -14.60 17.54 17.82
C ILE A 78 -13.51 18.15 18.69
N TYR A 79 -12.36 18.44 18.07
CA TYR A 79 -11.24 19.16 18.66
C TYR A 79 -11.17 20.52 17.97
N ARG A 80 -11.29 21.62 18.71
CA ARG A 80 -11.37 22.97 18.13
C ARG A 80 -10.67 24.02 18.99
N PRO A 81 -10.32 25.19 18.43
CA PRO A 81 -9.72 26.27 19.20
C PRO A 81 -10.59 26.67 20.41
N ASP A 82 -9.98 26.77 21.58
CA ASP A 82 -10.64 27.25 22.81
C ASP A 82 -10.60 28.78 22.86
N ILE A 83 -11.60 29.41 22.26
CA ILE A 83 -11.73 30.86 22.19
C ILE A 83 -13.16 31.28 22.55
N GLU A 84 -13.30 32.48 23.11
CA GLU A 84 -14.60 33.08 23.45
C GLU A 84 -15.27 33.78 22.25
N GLU A 85 -14.53 34.02 21.17
CA GLU A 85 -15.02 34.71 19.97
C GLU A 85 -15.77 33.77 19.01
N ASP A 86 -16.78 34.30 18.30
CA ASP A 86 -17.49 33.64 17.19
C ASP A 86 -16.62 33.60 15.92
N LYS A 87 -15.41 33.03 16.03
CA LYS A 87 -14.50 32.85 14.90
C LYS A 87 -14.66 31.46 14.30
N GLU A 88 -14.85 31.44 12.99
CA GLU A 88 -14.95 30.23 12.19
C GLU A 88 -13.56 29.75 11.71
N PHE A 89 -13.39 28.43 11.60
CA PHE A 89 -12.16 27.80 11.16
C PHE A 89 -12.43 26.73 10.09
N PRO A 90 -11.45 26.44 9.22
CA PRO A 90 -11.53 25.28 8.34
C PRO A 90 -11.47 23.99 9.13
N VAL A 91 -12.09 22.94 8.60
CA VAL A 91 -12.25 21.66 9.29
C VAL A 91 -11.48 20.57 8.57
N LEU A 92 -10.84 19.71 9.34
CA LEU A 92 -10.21 18.49 8.89
C LEU A 92 -10.99 17.31 9.45
N LEU A 93 -11.52 16.44 8.59
CA LEU A 93 -12.25 15.24 8.98
C LEU A 93 -11.35 14.01 8.83
N SER A 94 -11.21 13.26 9.92
CA SER A 94 -10.59 11.94 9.94
C SER A 94 -11.67 10.88 10.12
N TRP A 95 -11.88 10.10 9.06
CA TRP A 95 -12.89 9.04 8.99
C TRP A 95 -12.25 7.68 8.75
N GLY A 96 -12.26 6.80 9.73
CA GLY A 96 -11.57 5.51 9.62
C GLY A 96 -12.08 4.48 10.62
N LEU A 97 -11.67 3.24 10.42
CA LEU A 97 -12.26 2.09 11.10
C LEU A 97 -11.69 1.82 12.50
N TRP A 98 -10.70 2.57 12.97
CA TRP A 98 -10.00 2.32 14.25
C TRP A 98 -10.66 2.91 15.50
N GLY A 99 -11.77 3.60 15.32
CA GLY A 99 -12.53 4.20 16.41
C GLY A 99 -11.87 5.48 16.94
N LYS A 100 -12.70 6.48 17.23
CA LYS A 100 -12.26 7.82 17.62
C LYS A 100 -11.61 7.87 19.00
N ASP A 101 -11.99 6.97 19.92
CA ASP A 101 -11.50 7.01 21.31
C ASP A 101 -10.04 6.55 21.42
N ALA A 102 -9.62 5.57 20.61
CA ALA A 102 -8.23 5.11 20.54
C ALA A 102 -7.27 6.22 20.09
N GLN A 103 -7.76 7.22 19.37
CA GLN A 103 -6.95 8.32 18.86
C GLN A 103 -6.43 9.25 19.97
N GLN A 104 -7.00 9.21 21.18
CA GLN A 104 -6.42 9.91 22.33
C GLN A 104 -4.99 9.42 22.66
N ALA A 105 -4.67 8.17 22.30
CA ALA A 105 -3.32 7.64 22.48
C ALA A 105 -2.28 8.36 21.59
N VAL A 106 -2.70 8.99 20.49
CA VAL A 106 -1.84 9.85 19.66
C VAL A 106 -1.29 10.99 20.51
N ALA A 107 -2.14 11.69 21.27
CA ALA A 107 -1.73 12.79 22.13
C ALA A 107 -0.76 12.35 23.25
N TRP A 108 -0.92 11.14 23.79
CA TRP A 108 -0.06 10.62 24.88
C TRP A 108 1.32 10.15 24.42
N ASN A 109 1.45 9.79 23.14
CA ASN A 109 2.63 9.13 22.58
C ASN A 109 3.21 9.87 21.35
N ALA A 110 2.77 11.10 21.06
CA ALA A 110 3.26 11.87 19.91
C ALA A 110 4.78 12.07 19.92
N ASP A 111 5.41 12.10 21.10
CA ASP A 111 6.86 12.21 21.30
C ASP A 111 7.58 10.85 21.42
N LYS A 112 6.84 9.73 21.35
CA LYS A 112 7.32 8.35 21.54
C LYS A 112 6.95 7.48 20.34
N LEU A 113 7.54 7.80 19.20
CA LEU A 113 7.36 7.06 17.96
C LEU A 113 7.76 5.58 18.13
N GLN A 114 6.82 4.69 17.83
CA GLN A 114 7.03 3.25 17.81
C GLN A 114 7.36 2.84 16.38
N SER A 115 8.58 2.36 16.14
CA SER A 115 8.97 1.78 14.85
C SER A 115 8.35 0.40 14.68
N TYR A 116 7.85 0.08 13.49
CA TYR A 116 7.22 -1.20 13.20
C TYR A 116 8.13 -2.40 13.48
N TYR A 117 9.39 -2.35 13.04
CA TYR A 117 10.33 -3.47 13.19
C TYR A 117 11.02 -3.51 14.56
N ASN A 118 11.21 -2.35 15.18
CA ASN A 118 12.05 -2.22 16.38
C ASN A 118 11.24 -2.06 17.66
N SER A 119 9.90 -2.01 17.57
CA SER A 119 9.01 -1.93 18.73
C SER A 119 7.95 -3.04 18.72
N PRO A 120 7.74 -3.72 19.86
CA PRO A 120 6.59 -4.62 20.06
C PRO A 120 5.30 -3.85 20.42
N PHE A 121 5.32 -2.51 20.36
CA PHE A 121 4.20 -1.63 20.69
C PHE A 121 3.78 -0.76 19.49
N TRP A 122 4.26 -1.07 18.27
CA TRP A 122 3.69 -0.45 17.09
C TRP A 122 2.22 -0.87 16.99
N ASP A 123 1.32 0.08 16.77
CA ASP A 123 -0.11 -0.19 16.66
C ASP A 123 -0.73 0.71 15.60
N GLY A 124 -1.26 0.07 14.55
CA GLY A 124 -1.91 0.72 13.42
C GLY A 124 -3.22 1.42 13.75
N VAL A 125 -3.75 1.33 14.98
CA VAL A 125 -5.01 2.05 15.30
C VAL A 125 -4.82 3.56 15.38
N MET A 126 -3.61 4.06 15.65
CA MET A 126 -3.33 5.47 15.96
C MET A 126 -3.05 6.31 14.70
N GLU A 127 -4.06 6.49 13.85
CA GLU A 127 -3.90 6.99 12.47
C GLU A 127 -4.63 8.30 12.16
N ALA A 128 -5.57 8.75 12.99
CA ALA A 128 -6.38 9.95 12.71
C ALA A 128 -5.60 11.27 12.66
N GLY A 129 -4.30 11.27 13.01
CA GLY A 129 -3.47 12.48 13.07
C GLY A 129 -3.48 13.16 14.45
N HIS A 130 -2.61 14.16 14.61
CA HIS A 130 -2.34 14.83 15.88
C HIS A 130 -3.25 16.05 16.07
N SER A 131 -4.39 15.85 16.74
CA SER A 131 -5.40 16.89 16.99
C SER A 131 -4.81 18.17 17.58
N GLU A 132 -3.97 18.07 18.62
CA GLU A 132 -3.38 19.23 19.29
C GLU A 132 -2.50 20.06 18.36
N TYR A 133 -1.72 19.38 17.51
CA TYR A 133 -0.86 20.04 16.53
C TYR A 133 -1.67 20.79 15.46
N LEU A 134 -2.77 20.18 14.98
CA LEU A 134 -3.66 20.78 13.97
C LEU A 134 -4.47 21.93 14.55
N VAL A 135 -5.11 21.72 15.71
CA VAL A 135 -6.02 22.70 16.33
C VAL A 135 -5.28 23.95 16.78
N ALA A 136 -4.07 23.80 17.34
CA ALA A 136 -3.26 24.94 17.75
C ALA A 136 -3.00 25.92 16.59
N ARG A 137 -3.03 25.44 15.34
CA ARG A 137 -2.81 26.19 14.10
C ARG A 137 -4.08 26.76 13.48
N GLY A 138 -5.20 26.71 14.18
CA GLY A 138 -6.48 27.24 13.71
C GLY A 138 -7.16 26.33 12.69
N TYR A 139 -7.16 25.02 12.96
CA TYR A 139 -8.05 24.06 12.35
C TYR A 139 -9.05 23.55 13.39
N ILE A 140 -10.15 22.99 12.92
CA ILE A 140 -10.98 22.11 13.71
C ILE A 140 -10.73 20.69 13.21
N HIS A 141 -10.47 19.75 14.10
CA HIS A 141 -10.28 18.34 13.76
C HIS A 141 -11.48 17.54 14.25
N VAL A 142 -12.17 16.87 13.34
CA VAL A 142 -13.31 15.99 13.64
C VAL A 142 -12.88 14.55 13.38
N ILE A 143 -13.07 13.68 14.37
CA ILE A 143 -12.79 12.24 14.25
C ILE A 143 -14.11 11.49 14.38
N ALA A 144 -14.48 10.74 13.36
CA ALA A 144 -15.73 10.00 13.31
C ALA A 144 -15.56 8.52 13.68
N ASP A 145 -16.56 7.98 14.38
CA ASP A 145 -16.85 6.54 14.38
C ASP A 145 -17.81 6.24 13.21
N PRO A 146 -17.40 5.54 12.14
CA PRO A 146 -18.32 5.13 11.08
C PRO A 146 -19.48 4.27 11.61
N LYS A 147 -20.53 4.06 10.81
CA LYS A 147 -21.62 3.14 11.18
C LYS A 147 -21.07 1.76 11.54
N GLY A 148 -21.57 1.19 12.63
CA GLY A 148 -21.12 -0.09 13.19
C GLY A 148 -19.84 0.01 14.03
N ILE A 149 -19.20 1.17 14.14
CA ILE A 149 -18.00 1.37 14.95
C ILE A 149 -18.35 2.10 16.24
N GLY A 150 -17.73 1.69 17.35
CA GLY A 150 -17.78 2.40 18.61
C GLY A 150 -19.21 2.68 19.08
N ASN A 151 -19.55 3.97 19.20
CA ASN A 151 -20.87 4.41 19.69
C ASN A 151 -21.88 4.75 18.57
N SER A 152 -21.52 4.60 17.30
CA SER A 152 -22.40 4.87 16.17
C SER A 152 -23.45 3.77 15.96
N ASP A 153 -24.58 4.15 15.32
CA ASP A 153 -25.61 3.21 14.87
C ASP A 153 -25.09 2.27 13.76
N GLY A 154 -25.86 1.26 13.36
CA GLY A 154 -25.47 0.26 12.35
C GLY A 154 -25.31 -1.18 12.86
N THR A 155 -24.87 -2.07 11.98
CA THR A 155 -24.60 -3.50 12.24
C THR A 155 -23.10 -3.76 12.35
N MET A 156 -22.66 -5.02 12.45
CA MET A 156 -21.24 -5.34 12.38
C MET A 156 -20.63 -4.78 11.08
N PRO A 157 -19.61 -3.92 11.17
CA PRO A 157 -18.98 -3.36 9.99
C PRO A 157 -18.11 -4.38 9.27
N ASP A 158 -18.03 -4.23 7.96
CA ASP A 158 -16.95 -4.75 7.12
C ASP A 158 -16.13 -3.59 6.52
N PHE A 159 -15.00 -3.91 5.88
CA PHE A 159 -14.08 -2.92 5.34
C PHE A 159 -14.72 -1.96 4.33
N GLU A 160 -15.74 -2.37 3.56
CA GLU A 160 -16.39 -1.48 2.60
C GLU A 160 -17.44 -0.59 3.27
N SER A 161 -18.24 -1.16 4.18
CA SER A 161 -19.34 -0.46 4.86
C SER A 161 -18.88 0.71 5.73
N VAL A 162 -17.68 0.62 6.31
CA VAL A 162 -17.07 1.74 7.08
C VAL A 162 -16.72 2.92 6.19
N HIS A 163 -16.65 2.74 4.88
CA HIS A 163 -16.26 3.74 3.90
C HIS A 163 -17.43 4.18 3.00
N ASN A 164 -18.67 4.04 3.50
CA ASN A 164 -19.86 4.45 2.76
C ASN A 164 -19.80 5.96 2.39
N PRO A 165 -19.76 6.32 1.10
CA PRO A 165 -19.64 7.71 0.67
C PRO A 165 -20.84 8.57 1.08
N ASP A 166 -22.05 8.02 1.17
CA ASP A 166 -23.23 8.79 1.57
C ASP A 166 -23.14 9.28 3.02
N ASP A 167 -22.64 8.43 3.92
CA ASP A 167 -22.45 8.77 5.33
C ASP A 167 -21.33 9.80 5.52
N ILE A 168 -20.26 9.68 4.73
CA ILE A 168 -19.16 10.65 4.71
C ILE A 168 -19.67 11.99 4.17
N HIS A 169 -20.44 12.00 3.08
CA HIS A 169 -21.05 13.19 2.51
C HIS A 169 -21.93 13.93 3.53
N ASP A 170 -22.87 13.22 4.18
CA ASP A 170 -23.77 13.81 5.18
C ASP A 170 -22.99 14.44 6.34
N THR A 171 -21.91 13.80 6.76
CA THR A 171 -21.06 14.30 7.83
C THR A 171 -20.28 15.55 7.40
N ILE A 172 -19.75 15.59 6.17
CA ILE A 172 -19.06 16.76 5.63
C ILE A 172 -20.02 17.97 5.54
N GLU A 173 -21.23 17.78 5.02
CA GLU A 173 -22.23 18.85 4.93
C GLU A 173 -22.70 19.32 6.31
N TRP A 174 -22.91 18.39 7.25
CA TRP A 174 -23.22 18.75 8.64
C TRP A 174 -22.10 19.58 9.29
N ILE A 175 -20.83 19.19 9.07
CA ILE A 175 -19.66 19.93 9.53
C ILE A 175 -19.64 21.34 8.93
N ALA A 176 -19.89 21.46 7.62
CA ALA A 176 -19.86 22.74 6.91
C ALA A 176 -20.91 23.73 7.41
N ASP A 177 -22.07 23.24 7.90
CA ASP A 177 -23.18 24.06 8.43
C ASP A 177 -22.99 24.48 9.90
N GLN A 178 -21.97 23.99 10.61
CA GLN A 178 -21.77 24.35 12.01
C GLN A 178 -21.27 25.79 12.18
N SER A 179 -21.72 26.47 13.24
CA SER A 179 -21.36 27.88 13.51
C SER A 179 -19.88 28.13 13.79
N TRP A 180 -19.08 27.08 13.97
CA TRP A 180 -17.63 27.15 14.17
C TRP A 180 -16.84 26.83 12.90
N SER A 181 -17.52 26.38 11.84
CA SER A 181 -16.93 26.02 10.55
C SER A 181 -17.00 27.20 9.60
N ASN A 182 -15.95 27.43 8.81
CA ASN A 182 -15.98 28.42 7.74
C ASN A 182 -16.50 27.84 6.41
N GLY A 183 -17.15 26.66 6.46
CA GLY A 183 -17.68 25.93 5.31
C GLY A 183 -16.67 25.13 4.50
N LYS A 184 -15.36 25.22 4.80
CA LYS A 184 -14.30 24.50 4.07
C LYS A 184 -13.83 23.28 4.85
N VAL A 185 -13.97 22.12 4.23
CA VAL A 185 -13.58 20.83 4.78
C VAL A 185 -12.46 20.21 3.96
N GLY A 186 -11.43 19.71 4.63
CA GLY A 186 -10.47 18.75 4.10
C GLY A 186 -10.55 17.43 4.86
N MET A 187 -9.88 16.40 4.37
CA MET A 187 -9.84 15.10 5.05
C MET A 187 -8.42 14.56 5.17
N LEU A 188 -8.09 13.83 6.23
CA LEU A 188 -6.73 13.30 6.40
C LEU A 188 -6.69 11.95 7.10
N GLY A 189 -5.49 11.37 7.06
CA GLY A 189 -5.14 10.12 7.72
C GLY A 189 -4.76 9.04 6.70
N PRO A 190 -3.93 8.08 7.12
CA PRO A 190 -3.45 6.99 6.28
C PRO A 190 -4.43 5.82 6.23
N SER A 191 -4.17 4.84 5.35
CA SER A 191 -4.76 3.50 5.43
C SER A 191 -6.30 3.56 5.36
N SER A 192 -7.05 3.07 6.36
CA SER A 192 -8.51 3.20 6.37
C SER A 192 -8.99 4.65 6.23
N TYR A 193 -8.26 5.61 6.80
CA TYR A 193 -8.58 7.03 6.68
C TYR A 193 -8.33 7.60 5.29
N SER A 194 -7.49 6.97 4.48
CA SER A 194 -7.29 7.37 3.09
C SER A 194 -8.34 6.74 2.18
N VAL A 195 -8.77 5.50 2.48
CA VAL A 195 -9.84 4.83 1.73
C VAL A 195 -11.15 5.60 1.84
N SER A 196 -11.48 6.17 3.00
CA SER A 196 -12.66 7.05 3.13
C SER A 196 -12.56 8.30 2.26
N GLN A 197 -11.37 8.92 2.17
CA GLN A 197 -11.11 10.07 1.31
C GLN A 197 -11.31 9.74 -0.16
N ALA A 198 -10.74 8.62 -0.62
CA ALA A 198 -10.94 8.15 -1.98
C ALA A 198 -12.42 7.82 -2.23
N SER A 199 -13.07 7.13 -1.28
CA SER A 199 -14.48 6.72 -1.42
C SER A 199 -15.41 7.92 -1.66
N ILE A 200 -15.32 8.99 -0.86
CA ILE A 200 -16.15 10.17 -1.08
C ILE A 200 -15.76 10.90 -2.38
N ALA A 201 -14.46 11.03 -2.67
CA ALA A 201 -14.00 11.72 -3.87
C ALA A 201 -14.37 10.99 -5.18
N GLU A 202 -14.54 9.67 -5.13
CA GLU A 202 -15.01 8.83 -6.24
C GLU A 202 -16.54 8.86 -6.43
N ASN A 203 -17.30 9.42 -5.48
CA ASN A 203 -18.77 9.33 -5.44
C ASN A 203 -19.44 10.68 -5.14
N ASP A 204 -19.22 11.65 -6.02
CA ASP A 204 -19.88 12.96 -6.03
C ASP A 204 -19.70 13.73 -4.70
N PRO A 205 -18.45 14.14 -4.38
CA PRO A 205 -18.15 14.85 -3.14
C PRO A 205 -18.90 16.20 -3.07
N PRO A 206 -19.31 16.65 -1.87
CA PRO A 206 -19.95 17.96 -1.72
C PRO A 206 -18.98 19.11 -2.01
N GLU A 207 -19.50 20.29 -2.40
CA GLU A 207 -18.68 21.48 -2.68
C GLU A 207 -17.86 21.97 -1.46
N SER A 208 -18.31 21.61 -0.26
CA SER A 208 -17.62 21.90 1.00
C SER A 208 -16.33 21.08 1.17
N LEU A 209 -16.15 19.97 0.45
CA LEU A 209 -14.91 19.19 0.42
C LEU A 209 -13.91 19.80 -0.58
N ILE A 210 -12.95 20.57 -0.05
CA ILE A 210 -12.06 21.40 -0.86
C ILE A 210 -10.81 20.64 -1.33
N ALA A 211 -10.24 19.79 -0.48
CA ALA A 211 -9.00 19.06 -0.78
C ALA A 211 -8.87 17.81 0.10
N ILE A 212 -8.17 16.80 -0.41
CA ILE A 212 -7.87 15.55 0.31
C ILE A 212 -6.36 15.27 0.34
N HIS A 213 -5.92 14.52 1.35
CA HIS A 213 -4.55 14.04 1.51
C HIS A 213 -4.58 12.54 1.86
N PRO A 214 -4.94 11.67 0.90
CA PRO A 214 -4.93 10.23 1.10
C PRO A 214 -3.49 9.72 1.20
N ASP A 215 -3.03 9.48 2.42
CA ASP A 215 -1.74 8.86 2.71
C ASP A 215 -1.90 7.34 2.79
N GLU A 216 -0.90 6.54 2.42
CA GLU A 216 -0.95 5.08 2.50
C GLU A 216 -2.23 4.49 1.86
N GLN A 217 -2.57 4.94 0.63
CA GLN A 217 -3.81 4.55 -0.03
C GLN A 217 -3.89 3.06 -0.35
N ILE A 218 -4.94 2.41 0.16
CA ILE A 218 -5.24 1.03 -0.19
C ILE A 218 -6.23 0.99 -1.38
N TYR A 219 -5.95 0.14 -2.35
CA TYR A 219 -6.92 -0.23 -3.38
C TYR A 219 -7.00 -1.75 -3.42
N PHE A 220 -7.89 -2.32 -2.60
CA PHE A 220 -8.10 -3.78 -2.49
C PHE A 220 -8.54 -4.44 -3.81
N ASN A 221 -8.95 -3.62 -4.77
CA ASN A 221 -9.41 -4.02 -6.10
C ASN A 221 -8.28 -4.10 -7.13
N GLY A 222 -7.04 -3.84 -6.73
CA GLY A 222 -5.89 -3.90 -7.63
C GLY A 222 -5.58 -5.35 -8.07
N PRO A 223 -5.14 -5.56 -9.33
CA PRO A 223 -4.73 -6.86 -9.83
C PRO A 223 -3.49 -7.43 -9.13
N HIS A 224 -2.79 -6.67 -8.27
CA HIS A 224 -1.35 -6.82 -7.99
C HIS A 224 -0.87 -8.11 -7.30
N PHE A 225 -1.76 -8.90 -6.70
CA PHE A 225 -1.43 -10.26 -6.21
C PHE A 225 -1.80 -11.36 -7.20
N HIS A 226 -2.38 -10.97 -8.34
CA HIS A 226 -2.79 -11.75 -9.50
C HIS A 226 -3.33 -13.14 -9.13
N GLY A 227 -4.30 -13.14 -8.20
CA GLY A 227 -5.04 -14.32 -7.76
C GLY A 227 -4.48 -15.07 -6.54
N MET A 228 -3.39 -14.60 -5.94
CA MET A 228 -2.93 -15.09 -4.63
C MET A 228 -3.75 -14.44 -3.51
N PHE A 229 -4.28 -15.27 -2.58
CA PHE A 229 -5.02 -14.75 -1.43
C PHE A 229 -4.08 -14.16 -0.38
N ASP A 230 -4.12 -12.84 -0.22
CA ASP A 230 -3.39 -12.12 0.82
C ASP A 230 -4.09 -12.27 2.17
N THR A 231 -3.38 -12.87 3.13
CA THR A 231 -3.90 -13.11 4.48
C THR A 231 -3.79 -11.88 5.38
N LEU A 232 -3.00 -10.87 4.98
CA LEU A 232 -2.76 -9.65 5.76
C LEU A 232 -4.03 -9.02 6.34
N PRO A 233 -5.13 -8.80 5.58
CA PRO A 233 -6.26 -8.10 6.16
C PRO A 233 -7.03 -8.94 7.19
N TYR A 234 -7.02 -10.29 7.11
CA TYR A 234 -7.53 -11.12 8.22
C TYR A 234 -6.74 -10.88 9.51
N HIS A 235 -5.42 -10.77 9.40
CA HIS A 235 -4.59 -10.56 10.57
C HIS A 235 -4.76 -9.16 11.17
N ILE A 236 -4.87 -8.13 10.32
CA ILE A 236 -5.24 -6.76 10.71
C ILE A 236 -6.63 -6.73 11.38
N GLU A 237 -7.61 -7.46 10.86
CA GLU A 237 -8.97 -7.47 11.38
C GLU A 237 -9.07 -8.19 12.75
N SER A 238 -8.21 -9.20 12.98
CA SER A 238 -8.29 -10.11 14.12
C SER A 238 -7.26 -9.89 15.24
N GLY A 239 -6.31 -8.94 15.08
CA GLY A 239 -5.34 -8.59 16.12
C GLY A 239 -4.38 -9.73 16.49
N ARG A 240 -3.87 -10.47 15.49
CA ARG A 240 -3.27 -11.79 15.72
C ARG A 240 -1.76 -11.77 16.03
N HIS A 241 -1.02 -10.74 15.66
CA HIS A 241 0.36 -10.51 16.07
C HIS A 241 0.48 -9.28 16.98
N GLY A 242 1.59 -9.20 17.71
CA GLY A 242 1.83 -8.18 18.74
C GLY A 242 1.84 -6.73 18.25
N ASN A 243 1.79 -6.51 16.94
CA ASN A 243 1.76 -5.20 16.29
C ASN A 243 0.49 -5.02 15.42
N ASP A 244 -0.54 -5.87 15.58
CA ASP A 244 -1.75 -5.84 14.75
C ASP A 244 -2.86 -5.03 15.42
N SER A 245 -3.58 -4.27 14.62
CA SER A 245 -4.79 -3.56 15.06
C SER A 245 -5.94 -4.53 15.30
N THR A 246 -7.00 -4.09 15.98
CA THR A 246 -8.24 -4.87 16.10
C THR A 246 -9.40 -3.95 15.78
N PHE A 247 -10.32 -4.40 14.93
CA PHE A 247 -11.52 -3.62 14.60
C PHE A 247 -12.31 -3.36 15.89
N PRO A 248 -12.51 -2.08 16.29
CA PRO A 248 -13.37 -1.74 17.41
C PRO A 248 -14.80 -2.16 17.08
N ARG A 249 -15.30 -3.15 17.82
CA ARG A 249 -16.67 -3.63 17.66
C ARG A 249 -17.67 -2.59 18.15
N PRO A 250 -18.93 -2.62 17.68
CA PRO A 250 -19.98 -1.79 18.23
C PRO A 250 -20.06 -1.96 19.76
N ASN A 251 -20.15 -0.85 20.48
CA ASN A 251 -20.26 -0.82 21.94
C ASN A 251 -21.71 -1.06 22.42
N ARG A 252 -22.39 -2.01 21.77
CA ARG A 252 -23.78 -2.41 22.01
C ARG A 252 -24.04 -3.79 21.38
N PRO A 253 -25.14 -4.47 21.69
CA PRO A 253 -25.56 -5.63 20.92
C PRO A 253 -25.69 -5.28 19.44
N TYR A 254 -25.18 -6.15 18.57
CA TYR A 254 -25.15 -5.95 17.13
C TYR A 254 -25.56 -7.19 16.38
N GLU A 255 -26.09 -6.99 15.18
CA GLU A 255 -26.33 -8.04 14.21
C GLU A 255 -25.09 -8.27 13.36
N VAL A 256 -24.78 -9.53 13.07
CA VAL A 256 -23.71 -9.90 12.15
C VAL A 256 -24.28 -9.84 10.73
N LYS A 257 -23.59 -9.12 9.84
CA LYS A 257 -23.95 -9.03 8.42
C LYS A 257 -23.90 -10.43 7.77
N SER A 258 -24.85 -10.72 6.89
CA SER A 258 -24.78 -11.93 6.06
C SER A 258 -23.58 -11.82 5.10
N PRO A 259 -22.83 -12.90 4.86
CA PRO A 259 -21.82 -12.93 3.80
C PRO A 259 -22.45 -12.55 2.45
N LYS A 260 -21.76 -11.73 1.67
CA LYS A 260 -22.20 -11.29 0.34
C LYS A 260 -22.32 -12.45 -0.63
N MET A 261 -21.44 -13.45 -0.51
CA MET A 261 -21.48 -14.65 -1.35
C MET A 261 -22.79 -15.45 -1.22
N PHE A 262 -23.63 -15.17 -0.21
CA PHE A 262 -24.95 -15.79 -0.08
C PHE A 262 -26.00 -15.20 -1.01
N ASP A 263 -25.70 -14.09 -1.69
CA ASP A 263 -26.54 -13.53 -2.74
C ASP A 263 -26.47 -14.35 -4.04
N LEU A 264 -25.46 -15.23 -4.17
CA LEU A 264 -25.34 -16.17 -5.29
C LEU A 264 -26.48 -17.21 -5.30
N PRO A 265 -26.86 -17.74 -6.49
CA PRO A 265 -27.72 -18.90 -6.58
C PRO A 265 -27.20 -20.05 -5.71
N LYS A 266 -28.10 -20.69 -4.95
CA LYS A 266 -27.73 -21.71 -3.95
C LYS A 266 -26.87 -22.85 -4.52
N GLU A 267 -27.17 -23.29 -5.74
CA GLU A 267 -26.42 -24.37 -6.40
C GLU A 267 -24.98 -23.93 -6.71
N GLU A 268 -24.81 -22.71 -7.22
CA GLU A 268 -23.52 -22.11 -7.52
C GLU A 268 -22.70 -21.89 -6.24
N LEU A 269 -23.29 -21.31 -5.20
CA LEU A 269 -22.61 -21.16 -3.90
C LEU A 269 -22.13 -22.50 -3.35
N ASN A 270 -22.97 -23.53 -3.39
CA ASN A 270 -22.59 -24.87 -2.92
C ASN A 270 -21.43 -25.46 -3.74
N GLN A 271 -21.44 -25.25 -5.06
CA GLN A 271 -20.36 -25.70 -5.94
C GLN A 271 -19.05 -25.00 -5.61
N ARG A 272 -19.03 -23.65 -5.60
CA ARG A 272 -17.82 -22.86 -5.28
C ARG A 272 -17.28 -23.21 -3.89
N LEU A 273 -18.18 -23.37 -2.91
CA LEU A 273 -17.80 -23.73 -1.55
C LEU A 273 -17.17 -25.13 -1.50
N GLN A 274 -17.77 -26.11 -2.19
CA GLN A 274 -17.24 -27.47 -2.19
C GLN A 274 -15.89 -27.56 -2.91
N GLU A 275 -15.74 -26.86 -4.03
CA GLU A 275 -14.47 -26.71 -4.75
C GLU A 275 -13.38 -26.14 -3.83
N ALA A 276 -13.64 -25.01 -3.18
CA ALA A 276 -12.68 -24.38 -2.27
C ALA A 276 -12.33 -25.30 -1.09
N LEU A 277 -13.30 -26.01 -0.50
CA LEU A 277 -13.05 -26.95 0.60
C LEU A 277 -12.20 -28.16 0.21
N ASP A 278 -12.32 -28.62 -1.04
CA ASP A 278 -11.57 -29.75 -1.58
C ASP A 278 -10.18 -29.34 -2.11
N HIS A 279 -9.99 -28.05 -2.41
CA HIS A 279 -8.74 -27.51 -2.90
C HIS A 279 -7.59 -27.72 -1.88
N PRO A 280 -6.40 -28.22 -2.29
CA PRO A 280 -5.29 -28.50 -1.38
C PRO A 280 -4.88 -27.31 -0.49
N ASP A 281 -4.87 -26.10 -1.07
CA ASP A 281 -4.52 -24.85 -0.36
C ASP A 281 -5.41 -24.59 0.87
N ILE A 282 -6.64 -25.14 0.87
CA ILE A 282 -7.59 -25.05 1.99
C ILE A 282 -7.65 -26.34 2.80
N LYS A 283 -7.74 -27.49 2.14
CA LYS A 283 -7.95 -28.80 2.76
C LYS A 283 -6.88 -29.14 3.80
N TYR A 284 -5.63 -28.73 3.56
CA TYR A 284 -4.51 -28.95 4.47
C TYR A 284 -4.29 -27.77 5.45
N ASN A 285 -5.17 -26.76 5.43
CA ASN A 285 -5.13 -25.61 6.32
C ASN A 285 -6.41 -25.51 7.15
N SER A 286 -6.37 -26.07 8.36
CA SER A 286 -7.54 -26.14 9.25
C SER A 286 -8.15 -24.77 9.59
N LYS A 287 -7.35 -23.70 9.57
CA LYS A 287 -7.81 -22.33 9.80
C LYS A 287 -8.74 -21.87 8.68
N TRP A 288 -8.27 -21.91 7.43
CA TRP A 288 -9.05 -21.46 6.27
C TRP A 288 -10.23 -22.37 5.98
N TYR A 289 -10.06 -23.68 6.16
CA TYR A 289 -11.16 -24.65 6.10
C TYR A 289 -12.30 -24.30 7.08
N SER A 290 -11.94 -23.90 8.31
CA SER A 290 -12.91 -23.50 9.33
C SER A 290 -13.68 -22.23 8.93
N PHE A 291 -13.02 -21.23 8.33
CA PHE A 291 -13.72 -20.02 7.86
C PHE A 291 -14.78 -20.33 6.80
N LEU A 292 -14.47 -21.24 5.86
CA LEU A 292 -15.45 -21.70 4.87
C LEU A 292 -16.61 -22.51 5.48
N LYS A 293 -16.38 -23.21 6.59
CA LYS A 293 -17.44 -23.98 7.29
C LYS A 293 -18.30 -23.13 8.23
N TYR A 294 -17.79 -22.01 8.71
CA TYR A 294 -18.48 -21.14 9.67
C TYR A 294 -18.56 -19.68 9.17
N PRO A 295 -19.27 -19.43 8.07
CA PRO A 295 -19.28 -18.14 7.37
C PRO A 295 -19.68 -16.95 8.26
N TYR A 296 -20.61 -17.14 9.21
CA TYR A 296 -21.04 -16.07 10.11
C TYR A 296 -20.05 -15.72 11.22
N LYS A 297 -18.96 -16.50 11.41
CA LYS A 297 -17.93 -16.13 12.38
C LYS A 297 -17.06 -14.97 11.88
N ASP A 298 -16.86 -14.90 10.57
CA ASP A 298 -16.09 -13.86 9.89
C ASP A 298 -16.56 -13.79 8.42
N PRO A 299 -17.65 -13.03 8.15
CA PRO A 299 -18.22 -12.92 6.81
C PRO A 299 -17.24 -12.32 5.79
N SER A 300 -16.45 -11.32 6.20
CA SER A 300 -15.43 -10.65 5.37
C SER A 300 -14.38 -11.65 4.88
N THR A 301 -13.80 -12.44 5.80
CA THR A 301 -12.81 -13.46 5.44
C THR A 301 -13.44 -14.57 4.59
N PHE A 302 -14.68 -14.98 4.86
CA PHE A 302 -15.41 -15.95 4.04
C PHE A 302 -15.56 -15.47 2.59
N ASP A 303 -16.08 -14.25 2.41
CA ASP A 303 -16.33 -13.67 1.09
C ASP A 303 -15.02 -13.52 0.30
N ARG A 304 -13.98 -12.94 0.92
CA ARG A 304 -12.68 -12.74 0.27
C ARG A 304 -11.99 -14.05 -0.08
N LEU A 305 -12.07 -15.07 0.78
CA LEU A 305 -11.45 -16.37 0.52
C LEU A 305 -12.15 -17.08 -0.64
N LEU A 306 -13.48 -17.06 -0.68
CA LEU A 306 -14.22 -17.67 -1.79
C LEU A 306 -14.00 -16.91 -3.10
N ASN A 307 -13.97 -15.58 -3.05
CA ASN A 307 -13.66 -14.72 -4.20
C ASN A 307 -12.26 -14.98 -4.76
N SER A 308 -11.28 -15.42 -3.95
CA SER A 308 -9.92 -15.69 -4.46
C SER A 308 -9.85 -16.85 -5.47
N PHE A 309 -10.82 -17.77 -5.45
CA PHE A 309 -10.94 -18.85 -6.44
C PHE A 309 -11.75 -18.41 -7.67
N HIS A 310 -12.70 -17.50 -7.48
CA HIS A 310 -13.61 -17.01 -8.51
C HIS A 310 -13.64 -15.47 -8.49
N PRO A 311 -12.54 -14.80 -8.89
CA PRO A 311 -12.39 -13.37 -8.67
C PRO A 311 -13.31 -12.56 -9.57
N GLU A 312 -14.17 -11.79 -8.94
CA GLU A 312 -15.03 -10.82 -9.63
C GLU A 312 -14.20 -9.72 -10.30
N SER A 313 -14.70 -9.22 -11.43
CA SER A 313 -14.15 -8.01 -12.04
C SER A 313 -14.55 -6.82 -11.17
N VAL A 314 -13.58 -5.98 -10.82
CA VAL A 314 -13.84 -4.77 -10.05
C VAL A 314 -13.35 -3.57 -10.83
N GLU A 315 -14.30 -2.73 -11.26
CA GLU A 315 -13.98 -1.48 -11.96
C GLU A 315 -13.50 -0.43 -10.95
N SER A 316 -12.40 0.23 -11.28
CA SER A 316 -11.92 1.36 -10.49
C SER A 316 -12.69 2.65 -10.83
N LYS A 317 -13.14 3.33 -9.78
CA LYS A 317 -13.75 4.67 -9.88
C LYS A 317 -12.76 5.81 -9.69
N ALA A 318 -11.46 5.54 -9.57
CA ALA A 318 -10.45 6.56 -9.27
C ALA A 318 -10.43 7.71 -10.28
N HIS A 319 -10.85 7.46 -11.53
CA HIS A 319 -11.01 8.47 -12.57
C HIS A 319 -12.08 9.54 -12.26
N ARG A 320 -12.98 9.31 -11.29
CA ARG A 320 -13.98 10.29 -10.85
C ARG A 320 -13.41 11.33 -9.88
N ILE A 321 -12.26 11.06 -9.26
CA ILE A 321 -11.59 11.99 -8.36
C ILE A 321 -11.12 13.21 -9.17
N ASN A 322 -11.66 14.39 -8.87
CA ASN A 322 -11.41 15.63 -9.60
C ASN A 322 -11.11 16.85 -8.70
N ILE A 323 -11.01 16.64 -7.38
CA ILE A 323 -10.65 17.66 -6.38
C ILE A 323 -9.14 17.65 -6.12
N PRO A 324 -8.56 18.75 -5.58
CA PRO A 324 -7.17 18.77 -5.15
C PRO A 324 -6.80 17.57 -4.29
N ILE A 325 -5.70 16.89 -4.66
CA ILE A 325 -5.25 15.66 -4.02
C ILE A 325 -3.75 15.67 -3.80
N TYR A 326 -3.34 15.32 -2.58
CA TYR A 326 -1.94 15.06 -2.23
C TYR A 326 -1.78 13.64 -1.68
N LEU A 327 -1.28 12.74 -2.52
CA LEU A 327 -1.06 11.33 -2.17
C LEU A 327 0.22 11.15 -1.34
N GLY A 328 0.18 10.23 -0.38
CA GLY A 328 1.38 9.77 0.33
C GLY A 328 1.54 8.25 0.27
N THR A 329 2.78 7.75 0.23
CA THR A 329 3.09 6.32 0.37
C THR A 329 4.56 6.10 0.71
N SER A 330 4.94 4.95 1.26
CA SER A 330 6.34 4.58 1.48
C SER A 330 6.84 3.55 0.47
N TRP A 331 8.15 3.55 0.19
CA TRP A 331 8.73 2.52 -0.67
C TRP A 331 8.65 1.13 -0.06
N GLY A 332 8.50 0.12 -0.92
CA GLY A 332 8.50 -1.28 -0.51
C GLY A 332 7.27 -1.72 0.30
N ASN A 333 6.29 -0.85 0.54
CA ASN A 333 5.08 -1.21 1.27
C ASN A 333 3.99 -1.76 0.34
N ARG A 334 3.91 -3.09 0.27
CA ARG A 334 3.00 -3.82 -0.64
C ARG A 334 1.52 -3.54 -0.41
N LEU A 335 1.12 -3.07 0.77
CA LEU A 335 -0.29 -2.78 1.06
C LEU A 335 -0.75 -1.48 0.38
N TYR A 336 0.14 -0.48 0.28
CA TYR A 336 -0.24 0.88 -0.08
C TYR A 336 0.30 1.35 -1.42
N ILE A 337 1.49 0.89 -1.80
CA ILE A 337 2.21 1.49 -2.93
C ILE A 337 1.41 1.37 -4.23
N TRP A 338 0.78 0.21 -4.45
CA TRP A 338 -0.04 -0.03 -5.62
C TRP A 338 -1.25 0.89 -5.70
N GLY A 339 -2.00 1.02 -4.60
CA GLY A 339 -3.19 1.87 -4.55
C GLY A 339 -2.85 3.35 -4.76
N ALA A 340 -1.75 3.82 -4.17
CA ALA A 340 -1.29 5.19 -4.35
C ALA A 340 -0.95 5.51 -5.81
N PHE A 341 -0.17 4.65 -6.49
CA PHE A 341 0.17 4.86 -7.91
C PHE A 341 -1.02 4.68 -8.85
N HIS A 342 -1.96 3.79 -8.51
CA HIS A 342 -3.21 3.63 -9.25
C HIS A 342 -4.05 4.91 -9.21
N VAL A 343 -4.22 5.52 -8.03
CA VAL A 343 -4.94 6.80 -7.90
C VAL A 343 -4.18 7.94 -8.60
N LEU A 344 -2.85 7.98 -8.50
CA LEU A 344 -2.04 8.97 -9.22
C LEU A 344 -2.32 8.95 -10.74
N ASP A 345 -2.29 7.74 -11.33
CA ASP A 345 -2.50 7.50 -12.76
C ASP A 345 -3.93 7.82 -13.20
N LYS A 346 -4.94 7.39 -12.43
CA LYS A 346 -6.35 7.44 -12.84
C LYS A 346 -7.06 8.74 -12.51
N ALA A 347 -6.72 9.42 -11.41
CA ALA A 347 -7.47 10.60 -10.96
C ALA A 347 -7.55 11.69 -12.04
N SER A 348 -8.75 12.22 -12.27
CA SER A 348 -9.01 13.32 -13.21
C SER A 348 -8.69 14.70 -12.63
N THR A 349 -8.22 14.78 -11.38
CA THR A 349 -7.73 16.02 -10.78
C THR A 349 -6.71 16.71 -11.71
N PRO A 350 -6.86 18.03 -11.97
CA PRO A 350 -5.90 18.77 -12.78
C PRO A 350 -4.47 18.61 -12.25
N GLN A 351 -3.49 18.52 -13.15
CA GLN A 351 -2.11 18.21 -12.79
C GLN A 351 -1.51 19.23 -11.81
N GLU A 352 -1.88 20.51 -11.96
CA GLU A 352 -1.49 21.60 -11.07
C GLU A 352 -2.12 21.53 -9.67
N GLN A 353 -3.06 20.61 -9.43
CA GLN A 353 -3.72 20.37 -8.14
C GLN A 353 -3.44 18.95 -7.61
N LYS A 354 -2.54 18.22 -8.26
CA LYS A 354 -2.18 16.84 -7.93
C LYS A 354 -0.74 16.79 -7.44
N LYS A 355 -0.53 16.30 -6.22
CA LYS A 355 0.81 16.08 -5.65
C LYS A 355 0.96 14.65 -5.12
N MET A 356 2.20 14.18 -5.00
CA MET A 356 2.54 12.90 -4.39
C MET A 356 3.85 12.98 -3.62
N ILE A 357 3.88 12.40 -2.42
CA ILE A 357 5.08 12.24 -1.60
C ILE A 357 5.39 10.74 -1.39
N MET A 358 6.64 10.34 -1.63
CA MET A 358 7.13 8.98 -1.40
C MET A 358 8.20 8.94 -0.33
N TYR A 359 7.86 8.36 0.81
CA TYR A 359 8.71 8.27 2.00
C TYR A 359 9.80 7.19 1.86
N PRO A 360 10.83 7.24 2.72
CA PRO A 360 11.76 6.12 2.89
C PRO A 360 11.04 4.78 3.09
N PRO A 361 11.69 3.64 2.78
CA PRO A 361 11.05 2.34 2.80
C PRO A 361 10.63 1.89 4.19
N GLY A 362 9.59 1.05 4.23
CA GLY A 362 9.02 0.47 5.45
C GLY A 362 7.75 1.19 5.93
N PHE A 363 7.19 0.75 7.06
CA PHE A 363 6.06 1.46 7.66
C PHE A 363 6.52 2.70 8.43
N PRO A 364 5.84 3.84 8.25
CA PRO A 364 5.96 4.94 9.19
C PRO A 364 5.68 4.46 10.61
N PRO A 365 6.38 5.02 11.61
CA PRO A 365 6.09 4.73 13.00
C PRO A 365 4.67 5.16 13.38
N ARG A 366 4.19 4.63 14.50
CA ARG A 366 2.93 5.06 15.13
C ARG A 366 3.20 5.67 16.51
N PRO A 367 2.41 6.66 16.97
CA PRO A 367 1.23 7.25 16.30
C PRO A 367 1.57 8.02 15.02
N ASN A 368 0.58 8.19 14.12
CA ASN A 368 0.76 8.93 12.88
C ASN A 368 0.92 10.44 13.14
N VAL A 369 2.16 10.88 13.33
CA VAL A 369 2.51 12.30 13.56
C VAL A 369 3.65 12.79 12.66
N LEU A 370 4.29 11.86 11.92
CA LEU A 370 5.30 12.24 10.94
C LEU A 370 4.66 13.03 9.80
N TYR A 371 5.45 13.94 9.22
CA TYR A 371 5.08 14.75 8.05
C TYR A 371 3.83 15.63 8.22
N HIS A 372 3.37 15.88 9.46
CA HIS A 372 2.26 16.79 9.72
C HIS A 372 2.53 18.24 9.25
N ASP A 373 3.79 18.66 9.21
CA ASP A 373 4.16 19.94 8.60
C ASP A 373 3.77 19.98 7.11
N GLU A 374 3.95 18.88 6.37
CA GLU A 374 3.56 18.77 4.96
C GLU A 374 2.03 18.82 4.79
N ILE A 375 1.30 18.10 5.65
CA ILE A 375 -0.17 18.11 5.70
C ILE A 375 -0.68 19.53 5.98
N VAL A 376 -0.07 20.25 6.94
CA VAL A 376 -0.45 21.64 7.24
C VAL A 376 -0.13 22.57 6.06
N ARG A 377 1.00 22.42 5.38
CA ARG A 377 1.30 23.23 4.18
C ARG A 377 0.20 23.09 3.13
N TRP A 378 -0.23 21.85 2.88
CA TRP A 378 -1.29 21.55 1.93
C TRP A 378 -2.61 22.23 2.32
N TYR A 379 -3.06 22.05 3.56
CA TYR A 379 -4.33 22.61 3.99
C TYR A 379 -4.29 24.10 4.27
N ASP A 380 -3.13 24.68 4.56
CA ASP A 380 -2.99 26.13 4.72
C ASP A 380 -3.21 26.81 3.35
N TYR A 381 -2.71 26.20 2.27
CA TYR A 381 -2.97 26.67 0.92
C TYR A 381 -4.46 26.53 0.55
N TRP A 382 -5.01 25.31 0.59
CA TRP A 382 -6.35 25.05 0.07
C TRP A 382 -7.49 25.58 0.96
N LEU A 383 -7.35 25.49 2.29
CA LEU A 383 -8.43 25.86 3.21
C LEU A 383 -8.29 27.30 3.71
N LYS A 384 -7.06 27.80 3.93
CA LYS A 384 -6.81 29.15 4.46
C LYS A 384 -6.36 30.17 3.41
N GLY A 385 -5.97 29.73 2.21
CA GLY A 385 -5.48 30.63 1.15
C GLY A 385 -4.07 31.18 1.42
N ILE A 386 -3.27 30.53 2.26
CA ILE A 386 -1.90 30.95 2.56
C ILE A 386 -0.98 30.43 1.46
N ASP A 387 -0.34 31.35 0.74
CA ASP A 387 0.60 31.00 -0.32
C ASP A 387 1.98 30.68 0.27
N ASN A 388 2.09 29.49 0.86
CA ASN A 388 3.30 29.03 1.54
C ASN A 388 4.35 28.40 0.60
N GLY A 389 4.10 28.37 -0.71
CA GLY A 389 5.03 27.83 -1.71
C GLY A 389 4.88 26.33 -2.01
N ILE A 390 3.97 25.60 -1.34
CA ILE A 390 3.75 24.17 -1.64
C ILE A 390 3.36 23.92 -3.11
N MET A 391 2.61 24.84 -3.72
CA MET A 391 2.19 24.71 -5.12
C MET A 391 3.26 25.18 -6.13
N ASP A 392 4.32 25.84 -5.67
CA ASP A 392 5.48 26.20 -6.50
C ASP A 392 6.47 25.03 -6.66
N GLU A 393 6.37 24.01 -5.79
CA GLU A 393 7.17 22.80 -5.86
C GLU A 393 6.65 21.84 -6.94
N PRO A 394 7.53 21.06 -7.61
CA PRO A 394 7.08 20.03 -8.55
C PRO A 394 6.07 19.04 -7.91
N PRO A 395 5.21 18.40 -8.70
CA PRO A 395 4.11 17.57 -8.19
C PRO A 395 4.57 16.32 -7.44
N ILE A 396 5.75 15.77 -7.74
CA ILE A 396 6.22 14.53 -7.13
C ILE A 396 7.44 14.81 -6.26
N LYS A 397 7.35 14.44 -4.99
CA LYS A 397 8.43 14.49 -4.00
C LYS A 397 8.78 13.08 -3.57
N MET A 398 9.95 12.58 -3.94
CA MET A 398 10.33 11.19 -3.68
C MET A 398 11.64 11.06 -2.92
N PHE A 399 11.71 10.08 -2.03
CA PHE A 399 12.97 9.68 -1.42
C PHE A 399 13.71 8.68 -2.34
N VAL A 400 14.91 8.99 -2.82
CA VAL A 400 15.71 8.06 -3.63
C VAL A 400 16.61 7.24 -2.72
N MET A 401 16.33 5.93 -2.63
CA MET A 401 17.10 4.97 -1.83
C MET A 401 18.51 4.77 -2.41
N GLY A 402 19.41 4.19 -1.62
CA GLY A 402 20.81 3.99 -1.97
C GLY A 402 21.62 5.26 -1.72
N ILE A 403 21.31 6.36 -2.41
CA ILE A 403 21.88 7.69 -2.09
C ILE A 403 21.20 8.36 -0.89
N ASN A 404 20.00 7.89 -0.53
CA ASN A 404 19.23 8.28 0.65
C ASN A 404 18.90 9.79 0.67
N LYS A 405 18.39 10.29 -0.46
CA LYS A 405 18.11 11.73 -0.66
C LYS A 405 16.73 11.95 -1.27
N TRP A 406 16.04 12.95 -0.74
CA TRP A 406 14.82 13.49 -1.34
C TRP A 406 15.11 14.19 -2.68
N ARG A 407 14.21 14.02 -3.64
CA ARG A 407 14.25 14.60 -4.98
C ARG A 407 12.84 14.94 -5.45
N PHE A 408 12.71 16.04 -6.18
CA PHE A 408 11.46 16.38 -6.86
C PHE A 408 11.49 16.00 -8.33
N GLU A 409 10.32 15.64 -8.85
CA GLU A 409 10.11 15.26 -10.24
C GLU A 409 8.78 15.83 -10.74
N ASN A 410 8.69 16.03 -12.06
CA ASN A 410 7.50 16.63 -12.68
C ASN A 410 6.48 15.60 -13.16
N GLU A 411 6.87 14.34 -13.29
CA GLU A 411 6.07 13.29 -13.92
C GLU A 411 6.44 11.90 -13.41
N TRP A 412 5.49 10.98 -13.52
CA TRP A 412 5.66 9.56 -13.24
C TRP A 412 4.94 8.72 -14.32
N PRO A 413 5.59 7.70 -14.91
CA PRO A 413 7.02 7.39 -14.82
C PRO A 413 7.89 8.56 -15.31
N LEU A 414 9.16 8.57 -14.96
CA LEU A 414 10.08 9.63 -15.39
C LEU A 414 10.21 9.60 -16.92
N ARG A 415 10.03 10.74 -17.61
CA ARG A 415 10.15 10.78 -19.09
C ARG A 415 11.52 10.39 -19.61
N ARG A 416 12.55 10.53 -18.78
CA ARG A 416 13.93 10.14 -19.08
C ARG A 416 14.22 8.66 -18.81
N THR A 417 13.23 7.86 -18.40
CA THR A 417 13.41 6.42 -18.14
C THR A 417 13.81 5.67 -19.41
N GLU A 418 14.87 4.88 -19.32
CA GLU A 418 15.29 3.90 -20.31
C GLU A 418 15.01 2.49 -19.77
N TYR A 419 13.90 1.89 -20.21
CA TYR A 419 13.55 0.52 -19.84
C TYR A 419 14.58 -0.47 -20.41
N THR A 420 15.36 -1.07 -19.53
CA THR A 420 16.50 -1.93 -19.88
C THR A 420 16.24 -3.36 -19.42
N LYS A 421 16.44 -4.31 -20.32
CA LYS A 421 16.31 -5.74 -20.02
C LYS A 421 17.58 -6.24 -19.34
N PHE A 422 17.40 -6.92 -18.22
CA PHE A 422 18.43 -7.71 -17.56
C PHE A 422 18.03 -9.18 -17.62
N TYR A 423 18.64 -9.92 -18.52
CA TYR A 423 18.37 -11.32 -18.81
C TYR A 423 18.88 -12.22 -17.70
N LEU A 424 18.09 -13.25 -17.36
CA LEU A 424 18.50 -14.35 -16.50
C LEU A 424 19.44 -15.27 -17.30
N HIS A 425 20.61 -15.58 -16.74
CA HIS A 425 21.57 -16.50 -17.35
C HIS A 425 21.77 -17.76 -16.48
N PRO A 426 22.26 -18.86 -17.10
CA PRO A 426 22.77 -20.00 -16.37
C PRO A 426 23.77 -19.62 -15.28
N GLU A 427 23.91 -20.50 -14.29
CA GLU A 427 24.79 -20.30 -13.12
C GLU A 427 24.42 -19.08 -12.27
N GLY A 428 23.29 -18.43 -12.57
CA GLY A 428 22.78 -17.31 -11.78
C GLY A 428 23.28 -15.94 -12.09
N LYS A 429 23.86 -15.75 -13.27
CA LYS A 429 24.23 -14.43 -13.72
C LYS A 429 22.96 -13.67 -14.13
N LEU A 430 22.95 -12.36 -13.88
CA LEU A 430 21.99 -11.39 -14.39
C LEU A 430 22.79 -10.38 -15.21
N SER A 431 22.39 -10.10 -16.45
CA SER A 431 23.09 -9.08 -17.25
C SER A 431 22.26 -8.52 -18.39
N THR A 432 22.70 -7.42 -18.99
CA THR A 432 22.05 -6.84 -20.17
C THR A 432 22.41 -7.56 -21.47
N GLU A 433 23.32 -8.53 -21.43
CA GLU A 433 23.69 -9.35 -22.58
C GLU A 433 22.59 -10.39 -22.84
N GLU A 434 22.19 -10.57 -24.08
CA GLU A 434 21.23 -11.62 -24.44
C GLU A 434 21.83 -13.01 -24.18
N VAL A 435 20.99 -13.99 -23.86
CA VAL A 435 21.43 -15.37 -23.68
C VAL A 435 21.58 -16.02 -25.05
N GLU A 436 22.80 -16.45 -25.38
CA GLU A 436 23.05 -17.19 -26.62
C GLU A 436 22.63 -18.66 -26.50
N GLY A 437 22.00 -19.18 -27.56
CA GLY A 437 21.62 -20.59 -27.67
C GLY A 437 20.41 -20.96 -26.81
N SER A 438 20.33 -22.23 -26.41
CA SER A 438 19.24 -22.78 -25.59
C SER A 438 19.84 -23.55 -24.41
N PRO A 439 20.42 -22.84 -23.43
CA PRO A 439 21.02 -23.52 -22.28
C PRO A 439 19.96 -24.27 -21.46
N GLU A 440 20.41 -25.29 -20.74
CA GLU A 440 19.55 -26.08 -19.84
C GLU A 440 18.90 -25.18 -18.78
N PRO A 441 17.61 -25.36 -18.46
CA PRO A 441 16.91 -24.52 -17.51
C PRO A 441 17.38 -24.74 -16.06
N ASP A 442 17.31 -23.69 -15.24
CA ASP A 442 17.49 -23.82 -13.79
C ASP A 442 16.29 -24.52 -13.16
N THR A 443 16.53 -25.51 -12.30
CA THR A 443 15.47 -26.31 -11.68
C THR A 443 15.36 -26.06 -10.18
N LEU A 444 14.13 -25.86 -9.70
CA LEU A 444 13.78 -25.63 -8.30
C LEU A 444 12.57 -26.50 -7.90
N THR A 445 12.73 -27.40 -6.93
CA THR A 445 11.58 -28.09 -6.32
C THR A 445 11.23 -27.40 -5.00
N GLN A 446 10.01 -26.86 -4.91
CA GLN A 446 9.44 -26.34 -3.68
C GLN A 446 8.53 -27.43 -3.09
N PRO A 447 8.85 -27.99 -1.91
CA PRO A 447 7.98 -28.93 -1.22
C PRO A 447 6.67 -28.29 -0.78
N ALA A 448 5.64 -29.12 -0.61
CA ALA A 448 4.43 -28.69 0.07
C ALA A 448 4.77 -28.23 1.50
N PRO A 449 4.30 -27.04 1.95
CA PRO A 449 4.69 -26.45 3.23
C PRO A 449 4.43 -27.32 4.47
N TYR A 450 3.41 -28.19 4.41
CA TYR A 450 3.07 -29.08 5.52
C TYR A 450 4.00 -30.30 5.63
N GLU A 451 4.81 -30.57 4.60
CA GLU A 451 5.83 -31.64 4.58
C GLU A 451 7.21 -31.07 4.92
N ASP A 452 7.60 -29.97 4.26
CA ASP A 452 8.83 -29.22 4.52
C ASP A 452 8.54 -27.71 4.33
N PRO A 453 8.56 -26.90 5.41
CA PRO A 453 8.29 -25.47 5.32
C PRO A 453 9.46 -24.66 4.78
N THR A 454 10.60 -25.29 4.45
CA THR A 454 11.77 -24.60 3.89
C THR A 454 11.40 -23.95 2.56
N VAL A 455 11.64 -22.64 2.47
CA VAL A 455 11.47 -21.89 1.22
C VAL A 455 12.78 -21.97 0.43
N TYR A 456 12.74 -22.66 -0.70
CA TYR A 456 13.85 -22.69 -1.63
C TYR A 456 13.68 -21.58 -2.67
N CYS A 457 14.79 -21.04 -3.17
CA CYS A 457 14.78 -20.01 -4.20
C CYS A 457 15.94 -20.12 -5.19
N LEU A 458 15.72 -19.53 -6.36
CA LEU A 458 16.75 -19.20 -7.35
C LEU A 458 17.09 -17.71 -7.20
N ARG A 459 18.37 -17.36 -7.37
CA ARG A 459 18.86 -15.98 -7.18
C ARG A 459 19.66 -15.58 -8.43
N TYR A 460 19.45 -14.45 -9.05
CA TYR A 460 20.23 -14.03 -10.22
C TYR A 460 20.89 -12.70 -9.92
N LEU A 461 22.22 -12.62 -10.02
CA LEU A 461 22.97 -11.43 -9.64
C LEU A 461 23.79 -10.87 -10.79
N THR A 462 23.85 -9.55 -10.87
CA THR A 462 24.87 -8.87 -11.68
C THR A 462 26.24 -9.02 -11.01
N PRO A 463 27.34 -8.94 -11.78
CA PRO A 463 28.63 -8.54 -11.22
C PRO A 463 28.48 -7.23 -10.42
N PRO A 464 29.38 -6.95 -9.47
CA PRO A 464 29.41 -5.66 -8.79
C PRO A 464 29.42 -4.51 -9.79
N MET A 465 28.52 -3.54 -9.61
CA MET A 465 28.32 -2.41 -10.50
C MET A 465 29.62 -1.60 -10.60
N GLU A 466 30.08 -1.34 -11.82
CA GLU A 466 31.32 -0.57 -12.05
C GLU A 466 31.17 0.92 -11.70
N GLN A 467 29.93 1.40 -11.71
CA GLN A 467 29.51 2.77 -11.41
C GLN A 467 28.10 2.78 -10.81
N ASP A 468 27.76 3.87 -10.13
CA ASP A 468 26.39 4.10 -9.66
C ASP A 468 25.40 4.04 -10.83
N SER A 469 24.31 3.30 -10.63
CA SER A 469 23.20 3.16 -11.56
C SER A 469 21.88 3.37 -10.85
N GLU A 470 21.05 4.26 -11.38
CA GLU A 470 19.75 4.57 -10.80
C GLU A 470 18.64 3.76 -11.50
N VAL A 471 17.80 3.12 -10.69
CA VAL A 471 16.56 2.45 -11.08
C VAL A 471 15.41 3.19 -10.39
N THR A 472 14.64 3.96 -11.16
CA THR A 472 13.49 4.70 -10.64
C THR A 472 12.31 4.61 -11.60
N GLY A 473 11.22 3.99 -11.16
CA GLY A 473 10.01 3.80 -11.97
C GLY A 473 9.28 2.49 -11.67
N PRO A 474 8.26 2.17 -12.49
CA PRO A 474 7.64 0.84 -12.52
C PRO A 474 8.63 -0.24 -12.94
N VAL A 475 8.53 -1.42 -12.33
CA VAL A 475 9.37 -2.59 -12.59
C VAL A 475 8.49 -3.73 -13.06
N ALA A 476 8.95 -4.54 -14.00
CA ALA A 476 8.28 -5.79 -14.38
C ALA A 476 9.30 -6.88 -14.64
N ILE A 477 8.85 -8.13 -14.64
CA ILE A 477 9.65 -9.29 -15.04
C ILE A 477 8.84 -10.13 -16.03
N HIS A 478 9.52 -10.59 -17.07
CA HIS A 478 8.97 -11.49 -18.09
C HIS A 478 9.86 -12.73 -18.12
N PHE A 479 9.30 -13.92 -17.95
CA PHE A 479 10.09 -15.14 -17.93
C PHE A 479 9.32 -16.34 -18.45
N GLU A 480 10.07 -17.27 -19.03
CA GLU A 480 9.58 -18.54 -19.51
C GLU A 480 9.85 -19.61 -18.45
N ALA A 481 8.81 -20.35 -18.05
CA ALA A 481 8.93 -21.42 -17.07
C ALA A 481 8.03 -22.61 -17.40
N SER A 482 8.44 -23.80 -16.99
CA SER A 482 7.59 -25.00 -16.99
C SER A 482 7.49 -25.57 -15.59
N ILE A 483 6.31 -26.07 -15.22
CA ILE A 483 6.03 -26.70 -13.92
C ILE A 483 5.49 -28.12 -14.11
N ASP A 484 5.60 -28.98 -13.10
CA ASP A 484 5.08 -30.36 -13.14
C ASP A 484 3.65 -30.51 -12.57
N THR A 485 3.01 -29.38 -12.23
CA THR A 485 1.63 -29.26 -11.75
C THR A 485 0.80 -28.34 -12.65
N ASP A 486 -0.50 -28.24 -12.33
CA ASP A 486 -1.49 -27.43 -13.03
C ASP A 486 -1.53 -25.95 -12.60
N ASP A 487 -0.87 -25.62 -11.49
CA ASP A 487 -0.78 -24.27 -10.95
C ASP A 487 0.44 -24.17 -10.02
N THR A 488 0.85 -22.95 -9.70
CA THR A 488 1.82 -22.62 -8.64
C THR A 488 1.71 -21.13 -8.29
N ASN A 489 2.38 -20.72 -7.22
CA ASN A 489 2.58 -19.31 -6.92
C ASN A 489 3.96 -18.87 -7.44
N TRP A 490 4.04 -17.72 -8.10
CA TRP A 490 5.28 -17.03 -8.45
C TRP A 490 5.44 -15.80 -7.57
N MET A 491 6.59 -15.68 -6.92
CA MET A 491 6.93 -14.54 -6.09
C MET A 491 8.35 -14.09 -6.46
N ILE A 492 8.48 -12.83 -6.84
CA ILE A 492 9.72 -12.26 -7.35
C ILE A 492 10.15 -11.12 -6.44
N ASP A 493 11.41 -11.11 -6.02
CA ASP A 493 11.98 -10.03 -5.23
C ASP A 493 13.15 -9.37 -6.00
N LEU A 494 13.16 -8.03 -6.05
CA LEU A 494 14.29 -7.21 -6.50
C LEU A 494 15.05 -6.69 -5.29
N VAL A 495 16.35 -6.93 -5.26
CA VAL A 495 17.20 -6.70 -4.08
C VAL A 495 18.47 -5.95 -4.46
N ASP A 496 18.86 -4.98 -3.62
CA ASP A 496 20.18 -4.35 -3.64
C ASP A 496 21.11 -5.08 -2.66
N VAL A 497 22.21 -5.62 -3.18
CA VAL A 497 23.22 -6.34 -2.40
C VAL A 497 24.47 -5.48 -2.28
N ASP A 498 24.83 -5.11 -1.06
CA ASP A 498 26.03 -4.30 -0.80
C ASP A 498 27.34 -5.14 -0.82
N PRO A 499 28.52 -4.49 -0.79
CA PRO A 499 29.80 -5.21 -0.80
C PRO A 499 30.06 -6.13 0.39
N ASP A 500 29.36 -5.91 1.51
CA ASP A 500 29.45 -6.74 2.71
C ASP A 500 28.46 -7.93 2.66
N GLY A 501 27.59 -7.96 1.65
CA GLY A 501 26.58 -8.99 1.43
C GLY A 501 25.25 -8.72 2.14
N ASN A 502 25.04 -7.51 2.69
CA ASN A 502 23.74 -7.11 3.21
C ASN A 502 22.76 -6.92 2.04
N ARG A 503 21.47 -7.19 2.30
CA ARG A 503 20.43 -7.27 1.27
C ARG A 503 19.27 -6.35 1.63
N GLN A 504 19.02 -5.37 0.78
CA GLN A 504 17.89 -4.46 0.90
C GLN A 504 16.82 -4.84 -0.14
N LEU A 505 15.61 -5.16 0.34
CA LEU A 505 14.47 -5.40 -0.54
C LEU A 505 13.98 -4.08 -1.13
N LEU A 506 13.79 -4.04 -2.46
CA LEU A 506 13.38 -2.85 -3.19
C LEU A 506 11.99 -2.96 -3.80
N SER A 507 11.64 -4.14 -4.31
CA SER A 507 10.39 -4.38 -5.03
C SER A 507 10.01 -5.85 -4.99
N GLN A 508 8.70 -6.13 -5.07
CA GLN A 508 8.14 -7.48 -5.11
C GLN A 508 7.05 -7.57 -6.18
N GLY A 509 6.92 -8.75 -6.79
CA GLY A 509 5.83 -9.10 -7.70
C GLY A 509 5.27 -10.48 -7.35
N TYR A 510 3.98 -10.67 -7.62
CA TYR A 510 3.24 -11.87 -7.24
C TYR A 510 2.36 -12.33 -8.41
N LEU A 511 2.33 -13.62 -8.73
CA LEU A 511 1.41 -14.16 -9.72
C LEU A 511 1.04 -15.60 -9.41
N LYS A 512 -0.25 -15.93 -9.35
CA LYS A 512 -0.69 -17.32 -9.35
C LYS A 512 -0.84 -17.77 -10.81
N ALA A 513 -0.16 -18.88 -11.16
CA ALA A 513 0.17 -19.22 -12.54
C ALA A 513 -1.05 -19.40 -13.45
N GLN A 514 -2.17 -19.89 -12.91
CA GLN A 514 -3.42 -20.01 -13.67
C GLN A 514 -4.04 -18.66 -14.08
N PHE A 515 -3.67 -17.55 -13.44
CA PHE A 515 -4.16 -16.20 -13.77
C PHE A 515 -3.19 -15.42 -14.69
N ARG A 516 -2.27 -16.11 -15.37
CA ARG A 516 -1.24 -15.52 -16.25
C ARG A 516 -1.78 -14.76 -17.46
N ALA A 517 -3.02 -14.99 -17.88
CA ALA A 517 -3.59 -14.35 -19.06
C ALA A 517 -3.47 -12.82 -18.97
N LEU A 518 -3.13 -12.18 -20.09
CA LEU A 518 -2.93 -10.74 -20.18
C LEU A 518 -4.10 -10.07 -20.91
N ASP A 519 -4.47 -8.89 -20.42
CA ASP A 519 -5.17 -7.90 -21.23
C ASP A 519 -4.15 -7.25 -22.17
N GLU A 520 -3.98 -7.82 -23.36
CA GLU A 520 -2.99 -7.38 -24.35
C GLU A 520 -3.23 -5.93 -24.82
N GLU A 521 -4.47 -5.44 -24.79
CA GLU A 521 -4.80 -4.09 -25.26
C GLU A 521 -4.35 -3.02 -24.26
N ASN A 522 -4.52 -3.30 -22.96
CA ASN A 522 -4.24 -2.33 -21.91
C ASN A 522 -2.87 -2.53 -21.23
N SER A 523 -2.22 -3.68 -21.44
CA SER A 523 -0.90 -3.96 -20.88
C SER A 523 0.20 -3.10 -21.48
N LYS A 524 1.17 -2.73 -20.65
CA LYS A 524 2.46 -2.15 -21.07
C LYS A 524 3.58 -3.11 -20.68
N PRO A 525 4.76 -3.05 -21.31
CA PRO A 525 5.88 -3.91 -20.93
C PRO A 525 6.23 -3.83 -19.42
N TRP A 526 6.15 -2.65 -18.81
CA TRP A 526 6.42 -2.45 -17.38
C TRP A 526 5.16 -2.52 -16.49
N GLN A 527 4.00 -2.83 -17.07
CA GLN A 527 2.70 -2.90 -16.40
C GLN A 527 1.81 -3.93 -17.10
N PRO A 528 2.11 -5.24 -16.98
CA PRO A 528 1.21 -6.29 -17.45
C PRO A 528 -0.07 -6.28 -16.62
N ILE A 529 -1.22 -6.43 -17.27
CA ILE A 529 -2.55 -6.42 -16.64
C ILE A 529 -3.17 -7.81 -16.79
N HIS A 530 -3.58 -8.40 -15.66
CA HIS A 530 -4.22 -9.72 -15.63
C HIS A 530 -5.72 -9.60 -15.28
N PRO A 531 -6.64 -10.02 -16.17
CA PRO A 531 -8.09 -9.92 -15.92
C PRO A 531 -8.58 -10.76 -14.73
N ARG A 532 -8.11 -12.02 -14.64
CA ARG A 532 -8.40 -13.04 -13.62
C ARG A 532 -9.77 -13.75 -13.68
N GLN A 533 -10.76 -13.28 -14.44
CA GLN A 533 -12.12 -13.88 -14.42
C GLN A 533 -12.19 -15.30 -15.02
N GLU A 534 -11.21 -15.69 -15.83
CA GLU A 534 -11.15 -17.00 -16.49
C GLU A 534 -9.76 -17.62 -16.26
N PRO A 535 -9.51 -18.25 -15.09
CA PRO A 535 -8.24 -18.91 -14.84
C PRO A 535 -8.02 -20.07 -15.81
N GLU A 536 -6.82 -20.14 -16.36
CA GLU A 536 -6.39 -21.21 -17.26
C GLU A 536 -5.37 -22.10 -16.54
N PRO A 537 -5.68 -23.35 -16.20
CA PRO A 537 -4.69 -24.27 -15.66
C PRO A 537 -3.46 -24.36 -16.57
N VAL A 538 -2.27 -24.47 -15.97
CA VAL A 538 -1.02 -24.69 -16.68
C VAL A 538 -0.96 -26.15 -17.14
N THR A 539 -0.49 -26.42 -18.36
CA THR A 539 -0.23 -27.80 -18.78
C THR A 539 1.11 -28.26 -18.19
N PRO A 540 1.16 -29.34 -17.38
CA PRO A 540 2.41 -29.81 -16.80
C PRO A 540 3.47 -30.12 -17.86
N GLY A 541 4.67 -29.56 -17.69
CA GLY A 541 5.83 -29.72 -18.56
C GLY A 541 5.87 -28.81 -19.78
N GLU A 542 4.80 -28.08 -20.08
CA GLU A 542 4.77 -27.06 -21.13
C GLU A 542 5.57 -25.83 -20.71
N VAL A 543 6.31 -25.22 -21.65
CA VAL A 543 6.99 -23.94 -21.42
C VAL A 543 5.96 -22.83 -21.60
N THR A 544 5.74 -22.06 -20.54
CA THR A 544 4.75 -20.99 -20.48
C THR A 544 5.43 -19.67 -20.16
N GLU A 545 4.97 -18.60 -20.79
CA GLU A 545 5.41 -17.24 -20.50
C GLU A 545 4.61 -16.64 -19.33
N TYR A 546 5.33 -15.99 -18.43
CA TYR A 546 4.77 -15.27 -17.29
C TYR A 546 5.30 -13.84 -17.33
N SER A 547 4.38 -12.88 -17.24
CA SER A 547 4.68 -11.47 -17.06
C SER A 547 4.14 -11.02 -15.71
N ILE A 548 4.93 -10.31 -14.91
CA ILE A 548 4.52 -9.89 -13.56
C ILE A 548 4.88 -8.42 -13.36
N GLU A 549 3.87 -7.60 -13.06
CA GLU A 549 4.04 -6.24 -12.56
C GLU A 549 4.69 -6.32 -11.16
N MET A 550 5.78 -5.60 -10.95
CA MET A 550 6.45 -5.50 -9.65
C MET A 550 6.29 -4.10 -9.07
N MET A 551 6.32 -4.00 -7.73
CA MET A 551 6.15 -2.72 -7.05
C MET A 551 7.10 -1.66 -7.62
N PRO A 552 6.63 -0.44 -7.89
CA PRO A 552 7.52 0.63 -8.30
C PRO A 552 8.57 0.93 -7.22
N THR A 553 9.75 1.40 -7.64
CA THR A 553 10.86 1.67 -6.72
C THR A 553 11.70 2.86 -7.19
N ALA A 554 12.54 3.38 -6.30
CA ALA A 554 13.51 4.44 -6.57
C ALA A 554 14.80 4.17 -5.79
N ASN A 555 15.80 3.56 -6.44
CA ASN A 555 17.07 3.20 -5.81
C ASN A 555 18.27 3.52 -6.71
N VAL A 556 19.34 4.02 -6.11
CA VAL A 556 20.67 4.06 -6.74
C VAL A 556 21.47 2.87 -6.23
N PHE A 557 21.68 1.88 -7.11
CA PHE A 557 22.66 0.83 -6.87
C PHE A 557 24.05 1.46 -6.98
N LYS A 558 24.72 1.59 -5.84
CA LYS A 558 26.05 2.21 -5.78
C LYS A 558 27.10 1.35 -6.49
N LYS A 559 28.18 1.98 -6.92
CA LYS A 559 29.39 1.27 -7.34
C LYS A 559 29.78 0.21 -6.29
N GLY A 560 30.02 -1.01 -6.76
CA GLY A 560 30.37 -2.16 -5.92
C GLY A 560 29.17 -2.95 -5.37
N HIS A 561 27.94 -2.42 -5.45
CA HIS A 561 26.73 -3.18 -5.15
C HIS A 561 26.37 -4.11 -6.32
N SER A 562 25.43 -5.04 -6.13
CA SER A 562 24.87 -5.89 -7.18
C SER A 562 23.35 -5.79 -7.21
N ILE A 563 22.78 -5.89 -8.42
CA ILE A 563 21.34 -6.08 -8.60
C ILE A 563 21.06 -7.57 -8.47
N GLU A 564 20.10 -7.93 -7.62
CA GLU A 564 19.68 -9.30 -7.41
C GLU A 564 18.18 -9.49 -7.70
N VAL A 565 17.85 -10.55 -8.44
CA VAL A 565 16.49 -11.04 -8.63
C VAL A 565 16.35 -12.39 -7.92
N ILE A 566 15.36 -12.53 -7.05
CA ILE A 566 15.02 -13.79 -6.38
C ILE A 566 13.72 -14.33 -6.95
N ILE A 567 13.70 -15.60 -7.34
CA ILE A 567 12.49 -16.32 -7.71
C ILE A 567 12.19 -17.36 -6.64
N ARG A 568 11.01 -17.27 -6.04
CA ARG A 568 10.47 -18.20 -5.04
C ARG A 568 8.98 -18.45 -5.28
N ASN A 569 8.43 -19.43 -4.58
CA ASN A 569 7.05 -19.88 -4.78
C ASN A 569 6.24 -19.89 -3.47
N GLN A 570 6.84 -19.37 -2.39
CA GLN A 570 6.24 -19.34 -1.06
C GLN A 570 6.84 -18.21 -0.21
N ASP A 571 6.05 -17.68 0.73
CA ASP A 571 6.56 -16.82 1.80
C ASP A 571 7.23 -17.66 2.91
N ASP A 572 8.21 -17.07 3.59
CA ASP A 572 8.84 -17.65 4.77
C ASP A 572 7.93 -17.50 5.99
N VAL A 573 7.07 -18.50 6.21
CA VAL A 573 6.08 -18.52 7.31
C VAL A 573 6.71 -18.69 8.70
N LEU A 574 8.01 -18.99 8.78
CA LEU A 574 8.74 -19.21 10.04
C LEU A 574 9.62 -18.05 10.46
N SER A 575 9.90 -17.10 9.56
CA SER A 575 10.61 -15.88 9.91
C SER A 575 9.87 -15.18 11.06
N ARG A 576 10.65 -14.62 11.99
CA ARG A 576 10.16 -14.06 13.26
C ARG A 576 9.12 -12.96 13.04
N LEU A 577 9.08 -12.46 11.79
CA LEU A 577 8.23 -11.45 11.19
C LEU A 577 8.01 -11.76 9.68
N GLY A 578 7.81 -13.04 9.31
CA GLY A 578 7.79 -13.53 7.91
C GLY A 578 7.12 -12.56 6.96
N THR A 579 7.84 -12.01 5.97
CA THR A 579 7.50 -10.79 5.21
C THR A 579 6.26 -10.10 5.79
N TRP A 580 6.43 -9.25 6.81
CA TRP A 580 5.35 -8.52 7.48
C TRP A 580 4.62 -9.28 8.63
N GLY A 581 5.04 -10.48 9.03
CA GLY A 581 4.30 -11.37 9.94
C GLY A 581 3.09 -12.06 9.28
N TYR A 582 2.86 -11.83 7.99
CA TYR A 582 1.72 -12.32 7.25
C TYR A 582 2.16 -12.92 5.91
N TYR A 583 1.43 -13.91 5.43
CA TYR A 583 1.82 -14.68 4.25
C TYR A 583 0.73 -14.68 3.19
N MET A 584 1.11 -14.83 1.92
CA MET A 584 0.16 -15.23 0.88
C MET A 584 -0.24 -16.69 1.09
N LEU A 585 -1.50 -17.04 0.82
CA LEU A 585 -1.98 -18.41 0.94
C LEU A 585 -1.04 -19.37 0.19
N PRO A 586 -0.36 -20.30 0.89
CA PRO A 586 0.65 -21.14 0.27
C PRO A 586 0.02 -22.13 -0.71
N PHE A 587 0.75 -22.46 -1.78
CA PHE A 587 0.39 -23.58 -2.64
C PHE A 587 0.73 -24.89 -1.93
N MET A 588 -0.26 -25.71 -1.61
CA MET A 588 -0.11 -26.87 -0.73
C MET A 588 0.21 -28.16 -1.50
N LYS A 589 0.91 -28.08 -2.63
CA LYS A 589 1.46 -29.24 -3.35
C LYS A 589 2.96 -29.03 -3.57
N THR A 590 3.71 -30.13 -3.65
CA THR A 590 5.11 -30.09 -4.08
C THR A 590 5.15 -29.81 -5.59
N VAL A 591 5.98 -28.84 -6.00
CA VAL A 591 6.11 -28.43 -7.41
C VAL A 591 7.57 -28.34 -7.81
N THR A 592 7.90 -28.90 -8.97
CA THR A 592 9.18 -28.70 -9.65
C THR A 592 9.02 -27.64 -10.73
N HIS A 593 9.76 -26.55 -10.57
CA HIS A 593 9.84 -25.42 -11.49
C HIS A 593 11.11 -25.54 -12.31
N LYS A 594 11.02 -25.20 -13.60
CA LYS A 594 12.16 -25.00 -14.47
C LYS A 594 12.09 -23.61 -15.09
N ILE A 595 13.10 -22.79 -14.87
CA ILE A 595 13.23 -21.46 -15.44
C ILE A 595 14.05 -21.57 -16.73
N HIS A 596 13.41 -21.27 -17.85
CA HIS A 596 14.04 -21.28 -19.16
C HIS A 596 14.71 -19.94 -19.43
N PHE A 597 15.74 -19.97 -20.26
CA PHE A 597 16.55 -18.81 -20.59
C PHE A 597 16.32 -18.39 -22.05
N GLY A 598 16.85 -17.24 -22.46
CA GLY A 598 16.63 -16.66 -23.78
C GLY A 598 15.89 -15.34 -23.63
N ASN A 599 14.56 -15.42 -23.48
CA ASN A 599 13.72 -14.23 -23.29
C ASN A 599 13.49 -13.85 -21.83
N SER A 600 13.87 -14.69 -20.86
CA SER A 600 13.60 -14.40 -19.45
C SER A 600 14.45 -13.22 -18.94
N HIS A 601 13.81 -12.14 -18.53
CA HIS A 601 14.45 -10.91 -18.07
C HIS A 601 13.60 -10.13 -17.06
N ILE A 602 14.28 -9.39 -16.19
CA ILE A 602 13.66 -8.28 -15.46
C ILE A 602 13.82 -6.99 -16.30
N LEU A 603 12.76 -6.20 -16.38
CA LEU A 603 12.71 -4.92 -17.07
C LEU A 603 12.88 -3.79 -16.04
N LEU A 604 14.05 -3.14 -16.05
CA LEU A 604 14.38 -2.11 -15.07
C LEU A 604 14.27 -0.69 -15.68
N PRO A 605 13.64 0.26 -14.97
CA PRO A 605 13.56 1.66 -15.38
C PRO A 605 14.86 2.42 -15.08
N ILE A 606 15.87 2.26 -15.93
CA ILE A 606 17.17 2.91 -15.73
C ILE A 606 17.03 4.42 -15.98
N ILE A 607 17.56 5.22 -15.05
CA ILE A 607 17.62 6.67 -15.21
C ILE A 607 19.02 7.05 -15.69
N PRO A 608 19.17 7.55 -16.93
CA PRO A 608 20.47 7.98 -17.42
C PRO A 608 20.96 9.17 -16.58
N LYS A 609 22.26 9.19 -16.29
CA LYS A 609 22.91 10.39 -15.74
C LYS A 609 22.68 11.51 -16.75
N GLU A 610 22.16 12.66 -16.29
CA GLU A 610 21.89 13.81 -17.15
C GLU A 610 23.10 14.06 -18.08
N LYS A 611 22.84 14.19 -19.38
CA LYS A 611 23.85 14.46 -20.40
C LYS A 611 24.33 15.91 -20.36
#